data_AF-A0A133ZKT3-F1
#
_entry.id   AF-A0A133ZKT3-F1
#
_cell.length_a   1.000
_cell.length_b   1.000
_cell.length_c   1.000
_cell.angle_alpha   90.00
_cell.angle_beta   90.00
_cell.angle_gamma   90.00
#
_symmetry.space_group_name_H-M   'P 1'
#
loop_
_entity.id
_entity.type
_entity.pdbx_description
1 polymer ?
#
loop_
_entity_poly.entity_id
_entity_poly.type
_entity_poly.pdbx_seq_one_letter_code
_entity_poly.pdbx_strand_id
1 'polypeptide(L)'
;MTPDSSSVAFPATTDTARPLTFDRVVDVVDELIDHFKSDADKAEITFRLSKFNVLIALAGKWGEVLLVKGTLDASVDPRLAGYLAQTINDMNTRRMVPVAYTSVTERGYLLTHLRASLDAEAWVTDAQLRDFLDTAISTMVDAVRELSEAVPEVVGPPDGYAEAMGEAPTTTPLPVTADRIRAALSAEGIVHTQVSEDEMTVRCRIEGRWTFFRIINDGRWLTIRTFAQDTGELSQLFAISAVLDDYNAGDASLLASATVQEDEVQVSLARNWLIGNGMTAAQLRYAVHAAVHGAYMSFEHLEPQLTPLLAPQLPEITRTEEAEDSIQLFAADSDTADDPAEDEDWVDEDWEEWEDEDYVERPVDPNQMGLDLGLTDDEAEKAEDAAEEDERGEDGTTPQAE
;
A
#
# COMPACT_ATOMS: atom_id res chain seq x y z
N MET A 1 -7.16 10.24 -66.04
CA MET A 1 -6.51 9.37 -65.04
C MET A 1 -7.60 8.77 -64.18
N THR A 2 -8.01 7.55 -64.49
CA THR A 2 -8.91 6.73 -63.66
C THR A 2 -8.05 6.06 -62.57
N PRO A 3 -8.45 6.08 -61.29
CA PRO A 3 -7.70 5.40 -60.26
C PRO A 3 -7.84 3.88 -60.46
N ASP A 4 -6.69 3.23 -60.43
CA ASP A 4 -6.52 1.79 -60.58
C ASP A 4 -7.17 1.09 -59.37
N SER A 5 -8.24 0.34 -59.64
CA SER A 5 -8.93 -0.48 -58.63
C SER A 5 -8.12 -1.77 -58.41
N SER A 6 -6.99 -1.62 -57.72
CA SER A 6 -6.24 -2.75 -57.20
C SER A 6 -7.06 -3.37 -56.06
N SER A 7 -7.80 -4.42 -56.42
CA SER A 7 -8.43 -5.34 -55.49
C SER A 7 -7.35 -5.91 -54.57
N VAL A 8 -7.38 -5.51 -53.30
CA VAL A 8 -6.64 -6.20 -52.24
C VAL A 8 -7.30 -7.57 -52.09
N ALA A 9 -6.64 -8.60 -52.60
CA ALA A 9 -7.05 -9.97 -52.38
C ALA A 9 -6.73 -10.32 -50.92
N PHE A 10 -7.77 -10.40 -50.09
CA PHE A 10 -7.64 -10.99 -48.76
C PHE A 10 -7.37 -12.49 -48.91
N PRO A 11 -6.37 -13.05 -48.21
CA PRO A 11 -6.12 -14.48 -48.25
C PRO A 11 -7.36 -15.23 -47.76
N ALA A 12 -7.87 -16.14 -48.59
CA ALA A 12 -9.02 -16.98 -48.26
C ALA A 12 -8.59 -18.12 -47.34
N THR A 13 -8.26 -17.81 -46.09
CA THR A 13 -8.29 -18.81 -45.02
C THR A 13 -9.77 -19.05 -44.73
N THR A 14 -10.26 -20.28 -44.92
CA THR A 14 -11.68 -20.60 -44.74
C THR A 14 -12.02 -20.74 -43.26
N ASP A 15 -11.75 -19.68 -42.49
CA ASP A 15 -12.14 -19.59 -41.09
C ASP A 15 -13.64 -19.31 -41.03
N THR A 16 -14.42 -20.33 -40.66
CA THR A 16 -15.88 -20.27 -40.69
C THR A 16 -16.41 -20.15 -39.27
N ALA A 17 -17.38 -19.25 -39.08
CA ALA A 17 -18.00 -19.05 -37.78
C ALA A 17 -18.75 -20.31 -37.35
N ARG A 18 -18.44 -20.79 -36.14
CA ARG A 18 -19.03 -21.99 -35.55
C ARG A 18 -19.40 -21.74 -34.08
N PRO A 19 -20.35 -22.51 -33.51
CA PRO A 19 -20.74 -22.36 -32.11
C PRO A 19 -19.52 -22.39 -31.18
N LEU A 20 -19.53 -21.56 -30.16
CA LEU A 20 -18.50 -21.57 -29.13
C LEU A 20 -18.65 -22.86 -28.31
N THR A 21 -17.55 -23.58 -28.11
CA THR A 21 -17.52 -24.80 -27.29
C THR A 21 -16.31 -24.73 -26.37
N PHE A 22 -16.36 -25.45 -25.25
CA PHE A 22 -15.26 -25.46 -24.29
C PHE A 22 -13.96 -25.96 -24.92
N ASP A 23 -14.01 -27.04 -25.71
CA ASP A 23 -12.85 -27.59 -26.42
C ASP A 23 -12.18 -26.54 -27.31
N ARG A 24 -12.95 -25.71 -28.03
CA ARG A 24 -12.39 -24.64 -28.87
C ARG A 24 -11.66 -23.59 -28.05
N VAL A 25 -12.18 -23.27 -26.85
CA VAL A 25 -11.53 -22.33 -25.94
C VAL A 25 -10.24 -22.95 -25.40
N VAL A 26 -10.25 -24.23 -25.04
CA VAL A 26 -9.06 -24.96 -24.58
C VAL A 26 -7.98 -24.98 -25.67
N ASP A 27 -8.33 -25.31 -26.91
CA ASP A 27 -7.39 -25.34 -28.05
C ASP A 27 -6.67 -23.99 -28.21
N VAL A 28 -7.43 -22.88 -28.16
CA VAL A 28 -6.86 -21.53 -28.28
C VAL A 28 -6.05 -21.13 -27.05
N VAL A 29 -6.47 -21.51 -25.84
CA VAL A 29 -5.70 -21.22 -24.61
C VAL A 29 -4.40 -22.02 -24.58
N ASP A 30 -4.38 -23.27 -25.06
CA ASP A 30 -3.18 -24.11 -25.18
C ASP A 30 -2.15 -23.50 -26.14
N GLU A 31 -2.60 -22.78 -27.17
CA GLU A 31 -1.71 -22.01 -28.06
C GLU A 31 -1.14 -20.75 -27.40
N LEU A 32 -1.85 -20.13 -26.45
CA LEU A 32 -1.51 -18.83 -25.87
C LEU A 32 -0.79 -18.94 -24.51
N ILE A 33 -1.05 -19.99 -23.73
CA ILE A 33 -0.68 -20.09 -22.32
C ILE A 33 -0.07 -21.47 -22.04
N ASP A 34 1.22 -21.50 -21.69
CA ASP A 34 1.97 -22.74 -21.46
C ASP A 34 1.42 -23.60 -20.29
N HIS A 35 0.84 -22.96 -19.27
CA HIS A 35 0.45 -23.62 -18.02
C HIS A 35 -0.93 -23.17 -17.53
N PHE A 36 -1.92 -24.03 -17.69
CA PHE A 36 -3.28 -23.84 -17.18
C PHE A 36 -3.89 -25.14 -16.63
N LYS A 37 -4.98 -24.99 -15.88
CA LYS A 37 -5.84 -26.09 -15.44
C LYS A 37 -7.21 -25.92 -16.07
N SER A 38 -7.76 -26.98 -16.65
CA SER A 38 -9.13 -27.02 -17.17
C SER A 38 -10.02 -27.92 -16.32
N ASP A 39 -11.27 -27.50 -16.13
CA ASP A 39 -12.36 -28.23 -15.50
C ASP A 39 -13.51 -28.30 -16.52
N ALA A 40 -13.57 -29.40 -17.27
CA ALA A 40 -14.56 -29.59 -18.34
C ALA A 40 -15.99 -29.69 -17.81
N ASP A 41 -16.19 -30.15 -16.56
CA ASP A 41 -17.51 -30.29 -15.95
C ASP A 41 -18.12 -28.91 -15.65
N LYS A 42 -17.27 -27.93 -15.32
CA LYS A 42 -17.68 -26.54 -15.11
C LYS A 42 -17.50 -25.64 -16.33
N ALA A 43 -16.87 -26.16 -17.38
CA ALA A 43 -16.43 -25.38 -18.54
C ALA A 43 -15.56 -24.16 -18.13
N GLU A 44 -14.61 -24.40 -17.22
CA GLU A 44 -13.71 -23.40 -16.66
C GLU A 44 -12.24 -23.72 -16.96
N ILE A 45 -11.44 -22.68 -17.21
CA ILE A 45 -9.98 -22.73 -17.30
C ILE A 45 -9.42 -21.75 -16.28
N THR A 46 -8.43 -22.17 -15.51
CA THR A 46 -7.75 -21.34 -14.51
C THR A 46 -6.26 -21.38 -14.70
N PHE A 47 -5.63 -20.22 -14.61
CA PHE A 47 -4.18 -20.07 -14.60
C PHE A 47 -3.78 -18.82 -13.85
N ARG A 48 -2.49 -18.68 -13.57
CA ARG A 48 -1.95 -17.54 -12.85
C ARG A 48 -1.00 -16.77 -13.77
N LEU A 49 -1.19 -15.46 -13.84
CA LEU A 49 -0.26 -14.54 -14.48
C LEU A 49 0.30 -13.61 -13.41
N SER A 50 1.55 -13.84 -13.01
CA SER A 50 2.25 -13.05 -11.98
C SER A 50 1.35 -12.74 -10.75
N LYS A 51 0.72 -11.56 -10.71
CA LYS A 51 -0.06 -10.98 -9.60
C LYS A 51 -1.59 -11.18 -9.67
N PHE A 52 -2.09 -11.92 -10.64
CA PHE A 52 -3.53 -12.17 -10.73
C PHE A 52 -3.86 -13.57 -11.24
N ASN A 53 -4.96 -14.09 -10.72
CA ASN A 53 -5.54 -15.34 -11.16
C ASN A 53 -6.54 -15.05 -12.29
N VAL A 54 -6.39 -15.76 -13.39
CA VAL A 54 -7.29 -15.68 -14.53
C VAL A 54 -8.23 -16.88 -14.50
N LEU A 55 -9.52 -16.59 -14.60
CA LEU A 55 -10.58 -17.55 -14.86
C LEU A 55 -11.15 -17.27 -16.24
N ILE A 56 -11.13 -18.26 -17.12
CA ILE A 56 -11.88 -18.26 -18.38
C ILE A 56 -13.04 -19.23 -18.21
N ALA A 57 -14.26 -18.81 -18.51
CA ALA A 57 -15.44 -19.65 -18.36
C ALA A 57 -16.44 -19.42 -19.48
N LEU A 58 -17.19 -20.47 -19.84
CA LEU A 58 -18.39 -20.34 -20.65
C LEU A 58 -19.58 -20.08 -19.73
N ALA A 59 -20.16 -18.90 -19.84
CA ALA A 59 -21.33 -18.44 -19.11
C ALA A 59 -22.54 -18.31 -20.05
N GLY A 60 -23.70 -18.01 -19.46
CA GLY A 60 -24.97 -17.96 -20.19
C GLY A 60 -25.72 -19.29 -20.13
N LYS A 61 -26.96 -19.28 -20.59
CA LYS A 61 -27.86 -20.46 -20.45
C LYS A 61 -27.41 -21.62 -21.33
N TRP A 62 -26.70 -21.31 -22.41
CA TRP A 62 -26.27 -22.22 -23.45
C TRP A 62 -24.75 -22.20 -23.66
N GLY A 63 -23.98 -21.53 -22.77
CA GLY A 63 -22.54 -21.34 -22.92
C GLY A 63 -22.18 -20.32 -24.01
N GLU A 64 -23.10 -19.40 -24.31
CA GLU A 64 -22.97 -18.40 -25.38
C GLU A 64 -22.06 -17.22 -25.03
N VAL A 65 -21.71 -17.02 -23.75
CA VAL A 65 -20.84 -15.92 -23.32
C VAL A 65 -19.49 -16.45 -22.88
N LEU A 66 -18.43 -16.04 -23.57
CA LEU A 66 -17.07 -16.25 -23.10
C LEU A 66 -16.73 -15.18 -22.06
N LEU A 67 -16.44 -15.58 -20.84
CA LEU A 67 -16.00 -14.72 -19.76
C LEU A 67 -14.50 -14.92 -19.53
N VAL A 68 -13.74 -13.83 -19.49
CA VAL A 68 -12.38 -13.79 -18.95
C VAL A 68 -12.42 -12.90 -17.72
N LYS A 69 -12.03 -13.43 -16.57
CA LYS A 69 -12.01 -12.72 -15.28
C LYS A 69 -10.62 -12.81 -14.65
N GLY A 70 -9.95 -11.68 -14.52
CA GLY A 70 -8.76 -11.54 -13.68
C GLY A 70 -9.17 -11.18 -12.26
N THR A 71 -8.56 -11.79 -11.26
CA THR A 71 -8.69 -11.40 -9.84
C THR A 71 -7.31 -11.16 -9.29
N LEU A 72 -7.06 -9.93 -8.85
CA LEU A 72 -5.76 -9.53 -8.34
C LEU A 72 -5.52 -10.18 -6.96
N ASP A 73 -4.27 -10.54 -6.68
CA ASP A 73 -3.92 -11.36 -5.52
C ASP A 73 -4.01 -10.61 -4.18
N ALA A 74 -3.97 -9.28 -4.19
CA ALA A 74 -3.95 -8.48 -2.98
C ALA A 74 -5.32 -7.90 -2.66
N SER A 75 -5.60 -7.82 -1.37
CA SER A 75 -6.79 -7.17 -0.83
C SER A 75 -6.42 -5.77 -0.36
N VAL A 76 -7.23 -4.79 -0.73
CA VAL A 76 -6.99 -3.37 -0.46
C VAL A 76 -7.76 -2.95 0.79
N ASP A 77 -7.12 -2.11 1.60
CA ASP A 77 -7.73 -1.52 2.78
C ASP A 77 -8.99 -0.69 2.41
N PRO A 78 -10.12 -0.85 3.13
CA PRO A 78 -11.35 -0.10 2.86
C PRO A 78 -11.19 1.42 2.83
N ARG A 79 -10.17 1.97 3.50
CA ARG A 79 -9.90 3.42 3.53
C ARG A 79 -9.47 3.94 2.16
N LEU A 80 -8.86 3.09 1.35
CA LEU A 80 -8.52 3.39 -0.04
C LEU A 80 -9.71 3.19 -0.99
N ALA A 81 -10.91 2.83 -0.51
CA ALA A 81 -12.06 2.56 -1.37
C ALA A 81 -12.38 3.72 -2.31
N GLY A 82 -12.38 4.96 -1.81
CA GLY A 82 -12.68 6.14 -2.62
C GLY A 82 -11.67 6.35 -3.73
N TYR A 83 -10.38 6.28 -3.38
CA TYR A 83 -9.28 6.43 -4.34
C TYR A 83 -9.26 5.30 -5.36
N LEU A 84 -9.35 4.05 -4.93
CA LEU A 84 -9.43 2.88 -5.80
C LEU A 84 -10.64 2.94 -6.74
N ALA A 85 -11.81 3.36 -6.24
CA ALA A 85 -13.01 3.51 -7.05
C ALA A 85 -12.84 4.61 -8.12
N GLN A 86 -12.20 5.72 -7.77
CA GLN A 86 -11.88 6.78 -8.73
C GLN A 86 -10.90 6.30 -9.81
N THR A 87 -9.79 5.66 -9.42
CA THR A 87 -8.81 5.10 -10.36
C THR A 87 -9.46 4.09 -11.30
N ILE A 88 -10.29 3.19 -10.77
CA ILE A 88 -11.04 2.22 -11.58
C ILE A 88 -12.00 2.92 -12.55
N ASN A 89 -12.71 3.96 -12.10
CA ASN A 89 -13.63 4.70 -12.93
C ASN A 89 -12.92 5.45 -14.07
N ASP A 90 -11.79 6.09 -13.77
CA ASP A 90 -10.97 6.80 -14.74
C ASP A 90 -10.37 5.84 -15.77
N MET A 91 -9.94 4.66 -15.34
CA MET A 91 -9.47 3.59 -16.23
C MET A 91 -10.60 3.06 -17.13
N ASN A 92 -11.76 2.72 -16.55
CA ASN A 92 -12.92 2.23 -17.29
C ASN A 92 -13.47 3.26 -18.29
N THR A 93 -13.28 4.56 -18.04
CA THR A 93 -13.69 5.62 -18.98
C THR A 93 -12.77 5.68 -20.20
N ARG A 94 -11.49 5.31 -20.04
CA ARG A 94 -10.49 5.34 -21.12
C ARG A 94 -10.38 4.03 -21.90
N ARG A 95 -10.75 2.90 -21.29
CA ARG A 95 -10.59 1.55 -21.87
C ARG A 95 -11.94 0.95 -22.22
N MET A 96 -12.03 0.31 -23.39
CA MET A 96 -13.21 -0.50 -23.74
C MET A 96 -13.20 -1.88 -23.08
N VAL A 97 -12.00 -2.45 -22.86
CA VAL A 97 -11.79 -3.75 -22.23
C VAL A 97 -10.39 -3.76 -21.58
N PRO A 98 -10.21 -4.41 -20.40
CA PRO A 98 -11.23 -4.97 -19.52
C PRO A 98 -11.99 -3.89 -18.73
N VAL A 99 -13.15 -4.27 -18.17
CA VAL A 99 -13.86 -3.49 -17.15
C VAL A 99 -13.35 -3.92 -15.77
N ALA A 100 -12.93 -2.97 -14.95
CA ALA A 100 -12.52 -3.20 -13.57
C ALA A 100 -13.64 -2.90 -12.57
N TYR A 101 -13.67 -3.65 -11.47
CA TYR A 101 -14.58 -3.43 -10.34
C TYR A 101 -14.02 -4.06 -9.08
N THR A 102 -14.52 -3.63 -7.92
CA THR A 102 -14.16 -4.19 -6.61
C THR A 102 -15.30 -5.01 -6.02
N SER A 103 -14.95 -5.97 -5.17
CA SER A 103 -15.89 -6.65 -4.28
C SER A 103 -15.36 -6.58 -2.85
N VAL A 104 -16.25 -6.71 -1.86
CA VAL A 104 -15.88 -6.73 -0.44
C VAL A 104 -15.73 -8.18 0.00
N THR A 105 -14.58 -8.51 0.57
CA THR A 105 -14.31 -9.82 1.18
C THR A 105 -15.05 -9.98 2.51
N GLU A 106 -15.15 -11.20 3.03
CA GLU A 106 -15.76 -11.47 4.35
C GLU A 106 -15.10 -10.68 5.50
N ARG A 107 -13.83 -10.28 5.33
CA ARG A 107 -13.06 -9.51 6.30
C ARG A 107 -13.13 -7.99 6.07
N GLY A 108 -14.00 -7.53 5.18
CA GLY A 108 -14.19 -6.11 4.89
C GLY A 108 -13.22 -5.51 3.87
N TYR A 109 -12.10 -6.17 3.56
CA TYR A 109 -11.15 -5.68 2.54
C TYR A 109 -11.72 -5.74 1.13
N LEU A 110 -11.18 -4.91 0.23
CA LEU A 110 -11.59 -4.83 -1.17
C LEU A 110 -10.75 -5.76 -2.03
N LEU A 111 -11.39 -6.54 -2.90
CA LEU A 111 -10.74 -7.37 -3.90
C LEU A 111 -11.04 -6.82 -5.29
N THR A 112 -10.00 -6.55 -6.08
CA THR A 112 -10.16 -5.99 -7.42
C THR A 112 -10.23 -7.08 -8.48
N HIS A 113 -11.19 -6.92 -9.38
CA HIS A 113 -11.44 -7.81 -10.50
C HIS A 113 -11.35 -7.06 -11.82
N LEU A 114 -10.84 -7.74 -12.83
CA LEU A 114 -10.88 -7.33 -14.23
C LEU A 114 -11.77 -8.30 -14.99
N ARG A 115 -12.63 -7.79 -15.87
CA ARG A 115 -13.54 -8.60 -16.66
C ARG A 115 -13.52 -8.19 -18.12
N ALA A 116 -13.35 -9.17 -18.99
CA ALA A 116 -13.66 -9.09 -20.40
C ALA A 116 -14.73 -10.14 -20.72
N SER A 117 -15.63 -9.84 -21.66
CA SER A 117 -16.61 -10.81 -22.12
C SER A 117 -16.91 -10.65 -23.59
N LEU A 118 -17.11 -11.79 -24.26
CA LEU A 118 -17.53 -11.87 -25.65
C LEU A 118 -18.88 -12.59 -25.72
N ASP A 119 -19.85 -11.95 -26.35
CA ASP A 119 -21.11 -12.58 -26.73
C ASP A 119 -20.90 -13.35 -28.04
N ALA A 120 -21.02 -14.67 -27.98
CA ALA A 120 -20.83 -15.59 -29.09
C ALA A 120 -22.14 -16.26 -29.53
N GLU A 121 -23.31 -15.68 -29.20
CA GLU A 121 -24.62 -16.20 -29.64
C GLU A 121 -24.69 -16.32 -31.18
N ALA A 122 -24.10 -15.36 -31.90
CA ALA A 122 -24.02 -15.34 -33.36
C ALA A 122 -22.89 -16.22 -33.95
N TRP A 123 -22.27 -17.05 -33.12
CA TRP A 123 -21.07 -17.84 -33.43
C TRP A 123 -19.84 -16.99 -33.71
N VAL A 124 -18.66 -17.60 -33.56
CA VAL A 124 -17.38 -16.91 -33.73
C VAL A 124 -16.45 -17.78 -34.56
N THR A 125 -15.62 -17.15 -35.39
CA THR A 125 -14.55 -17.84 -36.10
C THR A 125 -13.40 -18.16 -35.13
N ASP A 126 -12.47 -19.05 -35.51
CA ASP A 126 -11.33 -19.38 -34.64
C ASP A 126 -10.36 -18.20 -34.52
N ALA A 127 -10.17 -17.42 -35.60
CA ALA A 127 -9.38 -16.18 -35.54
C ALA A 127 -10.01 -15.14 -34.61
N GLN A 128 -11.34 -14.95 -34.65
CA GLN A 128 -12.02 -14.03 -33.73
C GLN A 128 -11.90 -14.45 -32.28
N LEU A 129 -12.00 -15.76 -32.01
CA LEU A 129 -11.84 -16.31 -30.65
C LEU A 129 -10.40 -16.09 -30.14
N ARG A 130 -9.40 -16.37 -30.98
CA ARG A 130 -8.00 -16.13 -30.68
C ARG A 130 -7.70 -14.65 -30.43
N ASP A 131 -8.10 -13.78 -31.36
CA ASP A 131 -7.89 -12.33 -31.25
C ASP A 131 -8.54 -11.79 -29.97
N PHE A 132 -9.75 -12.25 -29.64
CA PHE A 132 -10.42 -11.84 -28.41
C PHE A 132 -9.64 -12.29 -27.16
N LEU A 133 -9.24 -13.56 -27.07
CA LEU A 133 -8.53 -14.08 -25.90
C LEU A 133 -7.16 -13.42 -25.72
N ASP A 134 -6.40 -13.28 -26.81
CA ASP A 134 -5.09 -12.60 -26.81
C ASP A 134 -5.24 -11.13 -26.39
N THR A 135 -6.21 -10.42 -26.97
CA THR A 135 -6.50 -9.02 -26.60
C THR A 135 -6.95 -8.91 -25.15
N ALA A 136 -7.87 -9.77 -24.69
CA ALA A 136 -8.39 -9.73 -23.33
C ALA A 136 -7.28 -9.96 -22.30
N ILE A 137 -6.42 -10.95 -22.51
CA ILE A 137 -5.31 -11.28 -21.61
C ILE A 137 -4.28 -10.13 -21.62
N SER A 138 -3.85 -9.68 -22.80
CA SER A 138 -2.84 -8.61 -22.93
C SER A 138 -3.32 -7.30 -22.30
N THR A 139 -4.57 -6.89 -22.57
CA THR A 139 -5.14 -5.66 -22.00
C THR A 139 -5.40 -5.78 -20.49
N MET A 140 -5.65 -6.98 -19.97
CA MET A 140 -5.67 -7.23 -18.52
C MET A 140 -4.29 -7.04 -17.90
N VAL A 141 -3.22 -7.57 -18.50
CA VAL A 141 -1.85 -7.33 -18.01
C VAL A 141 -1.53 -5.84 -17.97
N ASP A 142 -1.88 -5.09 -19.02
CA ASP A 142 -1.70 -3.63 -19.04
C ASP A 142 -2.53 -2.92 -17.97
N ALA A 143 -3.77 -3.36 -17.73
CA ALA A 143 -4.63 -2.78 -16.70
C ALA A 143 -4.11 -3.09 -15.29
N VAL A 144 -3.58 -4.29 -15.05
CA VAL A 144 -2.91 -4.64 -13.78
C VAL A 144 -1.69 -3.76 -13.56
N ARG A 145 -0.87 -3.52 -14.58
CA ARG A 145 0.29 -2.61 -14.47
C ARG A 145 -0.15 -1.19 -14.11
N GLU A 146 -1.13 -0.65 -14.82
CA GLU A 146 -1.66 0.69 -14.54
C GLU A 146 -2.25 0.79 -13.12
N LEU A 147 -3.04 -0.21 -12.70
CA LEU A 147 -3.57 -0.27 -11.34
C LEU A 147 -2.46 -0.42 -10.29
N SER A 148 -1.38 -1.14 -10.59
CA SER A 148 -0.24 -1.27 -9.69
C SER A 148 0.57 0.00 -9.52
N GLU A 149 0.62 0.84 -10.55
CA GLU A 149 1.29 2.15 -10.49
C GLU A 149 0.45 3.15 -9.70
N ALA A 150 -0.88 3.13 -9.88
CA ALA A 150 -1.78 4.04 -9.20
C ALA A 150 -2.10 3.61 -7.76
N VAL A 151 -2.32 2.32 -7.52
CA VAL A 151 -2.70 1.75 -6.22
C VAL A 151 -1.89 0.45 -6.00
N PRO A 152 -0.64 0.56 -5.53
CA PRO A 152 0.27 -0.58 -5.40
C PRO A 152 -0.26 -1.70 -4.49
N GLU A 153 -1.14 -1.37 -3.55
CA GLU A 153 -1.82 -2.33 -2.66
C GLU A 153 -2.70 -3.33 -3.42
N VAL A 154 -3.11 -3.04 -4.66
CA VAL A 154 -4.02 -3.93 -5.42
C VAL A 154 -3.29 -5.16 -5.99
N VAL A 155 -1.97 -5.10 -6.20
CA VAL A 155 -1.19 -6.21 -6.79
C VAL A 155 -0.12 -6.80 -5.87
N GLY A 156 0.08 -6.21 -4.69
CA GLY A 156 1.14 -6.59 -3.77
C GLY A 156 2.53 -6.10 -4.22
N PRO A 157 3.64 -6.67 -3.70
CA PRO A 157 4.99 -6.29 -4.09
C PRO A 157 5.24 -6.48 -5.60
N PRO A 158 5.85 -5.53 -6.34
CA PRO A 158 6.23 -5.70 -7.74
C PRO A 158 7.15 -6.91 -7.88
N ASP A 159 7.10 -7.56 -9.03
CA ASP A 159 8.07 -8.60 -9.36
C ASP A 159 9.49 -8.01 -9.37
N GLY A 160 10.49 -8.79 -8.97
CA GLY A 160 11.86 -8.28 -8.92
C GLY A 160 12.23 -7.58 -7.60
N TYR A 161 11.28 -7.35 -6.67
CA TYR A 161 11.57 -6.55 -5.49
C TYR A 161 12.57 -7.22 -4.53
N ALA A 162 12.46 -8.53 -4.35
CA ALA A 162 13.46 -9.27 -3.57
C ALA A 162 14.84 -9.11 -4.23
N GLU A 163 14.93 -9.27 -5.55
CA GLU A 163 16.17 -9.05 -6.28
C GLU A 163 16.69 -7.61 -6.18
N ALA A 164 15.81 -6.60 -6.19
CA ALA A 164 16.16 -5.19 -6.00
C ALA A 164 16.72 -4.92 -4.59
N MET A 165 16.25 -5.66 -3.59
CA MET A 165 16.84 -5.68 -2.25
C MET A 165 18.13 -6.53 -2.15
N GLY A 166 18.52 -7.23 -3.22
CA GLY A 166 19.62 -8.20 -3.18
C GLY A 166 19.28 -9.51 -2.46
N GLU A 167 17.99 -9.79 -2.26
CA GLU A 167 17.47 -10.99 -1.58
C GLU A 167 16.92 -12.02 -2.58
N ALA A 168 16.99 -13.29 -2.21
CA ALA A 168 16.27 -14.33 -2.95
C ALA A 168 14.75 -14.21 -2.66
N PRO A 169 13.87 -14.44 -3.64
CA PRO A 169 12.43 -14.49 -3.43
C PRO A 169 12.07 -15.70 -2.55
N THR A 170 12.10 -15.50 -1.24
CA THR A 170 11.83 -16.52 -0.22
C THR A 170 10.58 -16.18 0.57
N THR A 171 9.86 -17.22 1.00
CA THR A 171 8.77 -17.11 1.98
C THR A 171 9.27 -17.13 3.42
N THR A 172 10.58 -17.37 3.63
CA THR A 172 11.18 -17.40 4.96
C THR A 172 11.43 -15.97 5.44
N PRO A 173 10.86 -15.56 6.59
CA PRO A 173 11.15 -14.26 7.17
C PRO A 173 12.63 -14.16 7.57
N LEU A 174 13.24 -13.02 7.26
CA LEU A 174 14.62 -12.70 7.66
C LEU A 174 14.59 -11.59 8.72
N PRO A 175 15.58 -11.51 9.63
CA PRO A 175 15.68 -10.41 10.60
C PRO A 175 15.59 -9.05 9.90
N VAL A 176 14.90 -8.08 10.50
CA VAL A 176 14.84 -6.71 9.98
C VAL A 176 16.04 -5.95 10.56
N THR A 177 16.87 -5.37 9.69
CA THR A 177 18.08 -4.61 10.04
C THR A 177 18.06 -3.26 9.33
N ALA A 178 18.88 -2.29 9.78
CA ALA A 178 19.04 -1.01 9.09
C ALA A 178 19.41 -1.19 7.60
N ASP A 179 20.32 -2.09 7.28
CA ASP A 179 20.70 -2.38 5.89
C ASP A 179 19.53 -2.89 5.04
N ARG A 180 18.70 -3.79 5.59
CA ARG A 180 17.51 -4.27 4.86
C ARG A 180 16.47 -3.16 4.68
N ILE A 181 16.32 -2.28 5.67
CA ILE A 181 15.45 -1.10 5.56
C ILE A 181 15.97 -0.17 4.46
N ARG A 182 17.29 0.09 4.40
CA ARG A 182 17.90 0.91 3.34
C ARG A 182 17.76 0.28 1.95
N ALA A 183 17.95 -1.03 1.84
CA ALA A 183 17.74 -1.74 0.58
C ALA A 183 16.28 -1.63 0.13
N ALA A 184 15.33 -1.77 1.05
CA ALA A 184 13.91 -1.60 0.78
C ALA A 184 13.56 -0.16 0.36
N LEU A 185 14.12 0.85 1.03
CA LEU A 185 13.99 2.27 0.67
C LEU A 185 14.58 2.57 -0.70
N SER A 186 15.78 2.05 -1.00
CA SER A 186 16.42 2.21 -2.30
C SER A 186 15.60 1.57 -3.43
N ALA A 187 14.93 0.44 -3.16
CA ALA A 187 14.03 -0.20 -4.12
C ALA A 187 12.75 0.61 -4.37
N GLU A 188 12.35 1.47 -3.43
CA GLU A 188 11.29 2.48 -3.60
C GLU A 188 11.84 3.82 -4.16
N GLY A 189 13.11 3.86 -4.58
CA GLY A 189 13.75 5.04 -5.16
C GLY A 189 14.30 6.05 -4.14
N ILE A 190 14.24 5.75 -2.84
CA ILE A 190 14.75 6.61 -1.77
C ILE A 190 16.20 6.23 -1.47
N VAL A 191 17.12 6.95 -2.11
CA VAL A 191 18.57 6.67 -2.02
C VAL A 191 19.27 7.42 -0.88
N HIS A 192 18.78 8.60 -0.52
CA HIS A 192 19.38 9.43 0.54
C HIS A 192 18.87 9.00 1.91
N THR A 193 19.64 8.13 2.57
CA THR A 193 19.34 7.55 3.87
C THR A 193 20.53 7.76 4.82
N GLN A 194 20.24 8.06 6.08
CA GLN A 194 21.22 8.14 7.16
C GLN A 194 20.88 7.09 8.21
N VAL A 195 21.91 6.49 8.82
CA VAL A 195 21.77 5.47 9.86
C VAL A 195 22.33 6.03 11.16
N SER A 196 21.65 5.83 12.27
CA SER A 196 22.16 6.16 13.60
C SER A 196 23.35 5.27 13.98
N GLU A 197 24.16 5.72 14.94
CA GLU A 197 25.34 4.97 15.39
C GLU A 197 25.00 3.60 15.99
N ASP A 198 23.83 3.48 16.62
CA ASP A 198 23.32 2.23 17.17
C ASP A 198 22.80 1.24 16.09
N GLU A 199 22.79 1.64 14.82
CA GLU A 199 22.24 0.90 13.67
C GLU A 199 20.76 0.50 13.83
N MET A 200 20.03 1.13 14.76
CA MET A 200 18.62 0.83 15.02
C MET A 200 17.67 1.81 14.32
N THR A 201 18.19 2.94 13.83
CA THR A 201 17.37 3.96 13.16
C THR A 201 17.90 4.26 11.76
N VAL A 202 17.01 4.18 10.77
CA VAL A 202 17.24 4.74 9.44
C VAL A 202 16.37 5.97 9.28
N ARG A 203 16.94 7.11 8.89
CA ARG A 203 16.20 8.35 8.61
C ARG A 203 16.38 8.79 7.18
N CYS A 204 15.33 9.33 6.59
CA CYS A 204 15.33 9.87 5.23
C CYS A 204 14.27 10.96 5.06
N ARG A 205 14.36 11.71 3.96
CA ARG A 205 13.30 12.63 3.53
C ARG A 205 12.41 11.96 2.49
N ILE A 206 11.11 12.06 2.68
CA ILE A 206 10.06 11.59 1.77
C ILE A 206 9.11 12.76 1.53
N GLU A 207 9.01 13.24 0.30
CA GLU A 207 8.14 14.38 -0.06
C GLU A 207 8.35 15.60 0.87
N GLY A 208 9.61 15.92 1.13
CA GLY A 208 10.03 17.03 2.02
C GLY A 208 9.88 16.78 3.53
N ARG A 209 9.29 15.66 3.96
CA ARG A 209 9.10 15.33 5.39
C ARG A 209 10.15 14.37 5.90
N TRP A 210 10.56 14.56 7.15
CA TRP A 210 11.44 13.61 7.83
C TRP A 210 10.68 12.35 8.20
N THR A 211 11.23 11.20 7.82
CA THR A 211 10.72 9.87 8.17
C THR A 211 11.82 9.04 8.82
N PHE A 212 11.47 8.39 9.93
CA PHE A 212 12.35 7.59 10.75
C PHE A 212 11.82 6.16 10.82
N PHE A 213 12.70 5.19 10.57
CA PHE A 213 12.46 3.76 10.63
C PHE A 213 13.27 3.23 11.81
N ARG A 214 12.60 3.00 12.93
CA ARG A 214 13.25 2.65 14.20
C ARG A 214 12.94 1.23 14.61
N ILE A 215 13.97 0.44 14.82
CA ILE A 215 13.90 -0.88 15.44
C ILE A 215 13.95 -0.65 16.96
N ILE A 216 12.92 -1.09 17.68
CA ILE A 216 12.79 -0.86 19.13
C ILE A 216 12.47 -2.15 19.87
N ASN A 217 12.59 -2.11 21.20
CA ASN A 217 12.32 -3.23 22.11
C ASN A 217 13.08 -4.50 21.70
N ASP A 218 14.41 -4.41 21.64
CA ASP A 218 15.32 -5.51 21.30
C ASP A 218 15.00 -6.19 19.96
N GLY A 219 14.64 -5.41 18.94
CA GLY A 219 14.33 -5.94 17.62
C GLY A 219 12.94 -6.56 17.49
N ARG A 220 12.05 -6.33 18.45
CA ARG A 220 10.68 -6.86 18.40
C ARG A 220 9.76 -6.02 17.53
N TRP A 221 9.99 -4.72 17.45
CA TRP A 221 9.13 -3.79 16.73
C TRP A 221 9.90 -2.93 15.75
N LEU A 222 9.30 -2.70 14.58
CA LEU A 222 9.68 -1.65 13.65
C LEU A 222 8.63 -0.55 13.78
N THR A 223 9.04 0.63 14.18
CA THR A 223 8.22 1.84 14.19
C THR A 223 8.66 2.72 13.04
N ILE A 224 7.75 3.03 12.13
CA ILE A 224 8.01 4.03 11.08
C ILE A 224 7.21 5.27 11.41
N ARG A 225 7.89 6.39 11.58
CA ARG A 225 7.32 7.67 12.00
C ARG A 225 7.68 8.77 11.01
N THR A 226 6.67 9.47 10.50
CA THR A 226 6.83 10.62 9.61
C THR A 226 6.34 11.88 10.32
N PHE A 227 7.10 12.94 10.23
CA PHE A 227 6.81 14.21 10.89
C PHE A 227 6.17 15.21 9.93
N ALA A 228 5.29 16.06 10.45
CA ALA A 228 4.83 17.24 9.73
C ALA A 228 6.02 18.16 9.40
N GLN A 229 5.88 18.99 8.35
CA GLN A 229 6.95 19.92 7.96
C GLN A 229 7.10 21.06 8.97
N ASP A 230 5.98 21.54 9.50
CA ASP A 230 5.93 22.66 10.44
C ASP A 230 5.61 22.21 11.87
N THR A 231 5.98 23.04 12.84
CA THR A 231 5.71 22.87 14.28
C THR A 231 4.70 23.91 14.76
N GLY A 232 3.82 23.52 15.69
CA GLY A 232 2.89 24.44 16.34
C GLY A 232 3.46 25.02 17.62
N GLU A 233 2.82 26.03 18.18
CA GLU A 233 3.15 26.51 19.52
C GLU A 233 2.51 25.63 20.59
N LEU A 234 3.11 25.55 21.78
CA LEU A 234 2.52 24.89 22.95
C LEU A 234 1.09 25.38 23.26
N SER A 235 0.81 26.66 22.99
CA SER A 235 -0.51 27.27 23.14
C SER A 235 -1.61 26.60 22.29
N GLN A 236 -1.22 25.96 21.17
CA GLN A 236 -2.09 25.28 20.22
C GLN A 236 -2.23 23.77 20.50
N LEU A 237 -1.51 23.21 21.47
CA LEU A 237 -1.47 21.77 21.76
C LEU A 237 -2.86 21.15 21.89
N PHE A 238 -3.80 21.80 22.58
CA PHE A 238 -5.17 21.28 22.74
C PHE A 238 -5.94 21.23 21.41
N ALA A 239 -5.78 22.25 20.56
CA ALA A 239 -6.43 22.29 19.25
C ALA A 239 -5.83 21.23 18.32
N ILE A 240 -4.51 21.11 18.31
CA ILE A 240 -3.79 20.06 17.58
C ILE A 240 -4.26 18.68 18.06
N SER A 241 -4.25 18.43 19.37
CA SER A 241 -4.67 17.14 19.95
C SER A 241 -6.09 16.76 19.55
N ALA A 242 -7.03 17.72 19.54
CA ALA A 242 -8.41 17.45 19.13
C ALA A 242 -8.51 17.00 17.66
N VAL A 243 -7.72 17.59 16.75
CA VAL A 243 -7.65 17.16 15.34
C VAL A 243 -7.04 15.75 15.22
N LEU A 244 -5.98 15.47 15.97
CA LEU A 244 -5.34 14.15 15.94
C LEU A 244 -6.24 13.06 16.56
N ASP A 245 -6.98 13.38 17.63
CA ASP A 245 -7.94 12.49 18.25
C ASP A 245 -9.09 12.16 17.30
N ASP A 246 -9.62 13.14 16.56
CA ASP A 246 -10.66 12.90 15.55
C ASP A 246 -10.15 12.00 14.42
N TYR A 247 -8.93 12.26 13.94
CA TYR A 247 -8.26 11.40 12.96
C TYR A 247 -8.08 9.96 13.47
N ASN A 248 -7.59 9.81 14.71
CA ASN A 248 -7.36 8.50 15.33
C ASN A 248 -8.64 7.76 15.71
N ALA A 249 -9.72 8.49 16.03
CA ALA A 249 -11.04 7.93 16.31
C ALA A 249 -11.71 7.39 15.04
N GLY A 250 -11.27 7.88 13.87
CA GLY A 250 -11.54 7.24 12.60
C GLY A 250 -10.90 5.85 12.50
N ASP A 251 -11.18 5.17 11.40
CA ASP A 251 -10.43 3.97 11.04
C ASP A 251 -9.12 4.45 10.38
N ALA A 252 -8.11 4.83 11.15
CA ALA A 252 -6.79 5.25 10.62
C ALA A 252 -5.76 4.10 10.67
N SER A 253 -4.91 3.98 9.64
CA SER A 253 -3.83 2.94 9.59
C SER A 253 -2.58 3.40 10.31
N LEU A 254 -2.47 4.70 10.54
CA LEU A 254 -1.41 5.40 11.21
C LEU A 254 -1.96 5.97 12.50
N LEU A 255 -1.13 5.94 13.54
CA LEU A 255 -1.38 6.66 14.78
C LEU A 255 -0.87 8.08 14.61
N ALA A 256 -1.75 9.05 14.69
CA ALA A 256 -1.38 10.46 14.79
C ALA A 256 -1.05 10.83 16.23
N SER A 257 0.04 11.56 16.44
CA SER A 257 0.45 12.01 17.77
C SER A 257 1.13 13.37 17.71
N ALA A 258 0.99 14.13 18.80
CA ALA A 258 1.73 15.35 19.04
C ALA A 258 2.79 15.07 20.11
N THR A 259 4.01 15.58 19.91
CA THR A 259 5.07 15.58 20.91
C THR A 259 5.44 17.02 21.20
N VAL A 260 5.55 17.36 22.48
CA VAL A 260 5.98 18.70 22.91
C VAL A 260 7.47 18.64 23.14
N GLN A 261 8.20 19.56 22.52
CA GLN A 261 9.63 19.73 22.72
C GLN A 261 9.90 21.22 22.94
N GLU A 262 10.47 21.54 24.10
CA GLU A 262 10.60 22.92 24.58
C GLU A 262 9.23 23.62 24.60
N ASP A 263 8.98 24.56 23.69
CA ASP A 263 7.71 25.27 23.53
C ASP A 263 7.04 24.99 22.16
N GLU A 264 7.55 24.02 21.41
CA GLU A 264 7.03 23.61 20.11
C GLU A 264 6.27 22.28 20.17
N VAL A 265 5.23 22.18 19.37
CA VAL A 265 4.39 20.98 19.21
C VAL A 265 4.69 20.38 17.86
N GLN A 266 5.32 19.22 17.86
CA GLN A 266 5.61 18.47 16.64
C GLN A 266 4.55 17.40 16.41
N VAL A 267 3.93 17.43 15.22
CA VAL A 267 2.96 16.40 14.82
C VAL A 267 3.68 15.29 14.06
N SER A 268 3.32 14.05 14.36
CA SER A 268 3.84 12.89 13.65
C SER A 268 2.77 11.82 13.43
N LEU A 269 2.93 11.07 12.35
CA LEU A 269 2.18 9.87 12.03
C LEU A 269 3.10 8.67 12.20
N ALA A 270 2.66 7.67 12.95
CA ALA A 270 3.46 6.48 13.22
C ALA A 270 2.69 5.20 12.89
N ARG A 271 3.42 4.19 12.43
CA ARG A 271 2.91 2.81 12.32
C ARG A 271 3.92 1.84 12.88
N ASN A 272 3.40 0.81 13.52
CA ASN A 272 4.20 -0.19 14.21
C ASN A 272 3.97 -1.55 13.57
N TRP A 273 5.05 -2.29 13.35
CA TRP A 273 5.02 -3.66 12.88
C TRP A 273 5.78 -4.56 13.85
N LEU A 274 5.21 -5.74 14.11
CA LEU A 274 5.90 -6.78 14.86
C LEU A 274 6.90 -7.48 13.94
N ILE A 275 8.18 -7.42 14.29
CA ILE A 275 9.30 -7.94 13.49
C ILE A 275 10.15 -8.97 14.25
N GLY A 276 9.76 -9.37 15.46
CA GLY A 276 10.57 -10.28 16.29
C GLY A 276 10.88 -11.66 15.66
N ASN A 277 10.09 -12.10 14.67
CA ASN A 277 10.37 -13.31 13.89
C ASN A 277 10.95 -13.01 12.50
N GLY A 278 11.35 -11.76 12.25
CA GLY A 278 11.73 -11.26 10.95
C GLY A 278 10.56 -10.89 10.04
N MET A 279 10.90 -10.44 8.83
CA MET A 279 10.00 -10.17 7.72
C MET A 279 10.60 -10.71 6.42
N THR A 280 9.73 -11.25 5.56
CA THR A 280 10.06 -11.48 4.15
C THR A 280 10.27 -10.15 3.42
N ALA A 281 10.98 -10.16 2.29
CA ALA A 281 11.15 -8.97 1.44
C ALA A 281 9.80 -8.32 1.08
N ALA A 282 8.77 -9.14 0.81
CA ALA A 282 7.41 -8.68 0.53
C ALA A 282 6.76 -7.94 1.71
N GLN A 283 6.91 -8.46 2.93
CA GLN A 283 6.36 -7.83 4.14
C GLN A 283 7.09 -6.54 4.48
N LEU A 284 8.42 -6.54 4.39
CA LEU A 284 9.23 -5.35 4.64
C LEU A 284 8.96 -4.27 3.59
N ARG A 285 8.80 -4.64 2.32
CA ARG A 285 8.31 -3.72 1.30
C ARG A 285 7.01 -3.08 1.71
N TYR A 286 6.01 -3.90 2.03
CA TYR A 286 4.69 -3.39 2.35
C TYR A 286 4.78 -2.41 3.53
N ALA A 287 5.61 -2.70 4.54
CA ALA A 287 5.85 -1.77 5.63
C ALA A 287 6.45 -0.44 5.16
N VAL A 288 7.52 -0.48 4.36
CA VAL A 288 8.19 0.72 3.84
C VAL A 288 7.27 1.50 2.91
N HIS A 289 6.69 0.85 1.90
CA HIS A 289 5.79 1.43 0.93
C HIS A 289 4.55 2.05 1.58
N ALA A 290 3.90 1.33 2.52
CA ALA A 290 2.76 1.87 3.25
C ALA A 290 3.14 3.05 4.15
N ALA A 291 4.40 3.15 4.59
CA ALA A 291 4.87 4.35 5.28
C ALA A 291 5.09 5.51 4.30
N VAL A 292 5.76 5.27 3.17
CA VAL A 292 6.04 6.28 2.13
C VAL A 292 4.74 6.92 1.64
N HIS A 293 3.79 6.10 1.20
CA HIS A 293 2.54 6.57 0.61
C HIS A 293 1.46 6.86 1.66
N GLY A 294 1.34 6.00 2.67
CA GLY A 294 0.29 6.15 3.68
C GLY A 294 0.45 7.42 4.51
N ALA A 295 1.69 7.79 4.88
CA ALA A 295 1.94 9.04 5.60
C ALA A 295 1.64 10.26 4.73
N TYR A 296 2.04 10.24 3.46
CA TYR A 296 1.74 11.30 2.50
C TYR A 296 0.23 11.53 2.36
N MET A 297 -0.53 10.49 2.02
CA MET A 297 -1.99 10.59 1.87
C MET A 297 -2.69 11.04 3.15
N SER A 298 -2.18 10.61 4.30
CA SER A 298 -2.73 11.01 5.60
C SER A 298 -2.43 12.47 5.92
N PHE A 299 -1.24 12.97 5.58
CA PHE A 299 -0.92 14.38 5.72
C PHE A 299 -1.71 15.24 4.72
N GLU A 300 -1.97 14.81 3.48
CA GLU A 300 -2.88 15.55 2.59
C GLU A 300 -4.28 15.75 3.20
N HIS A 301 -4.76 14.79 4.00
CA HIS A 301 -6.03 14.90 4.70
C HIS A 301 -5.96 15.77 5.96
N LEU A 302 -4.85 15.67 6.72
CA LEU A 302 -4.66 16.38 7.99
C LEU A 302 -4.22 17.84 7.80
N GLU A 303 -3.42 18.14 6.78
CA GLU A 303 -2.81 19.46 6.56
C GLU A 303 -3.83 20.60 6.49
N PRO A 304 -4.96 20.50 5.76
CA PRO A 304 -5.96 21.57 5.75
C PRO A 304 -6.47 21.95 7.14
N GLN A 305 -6.44 21.03 8.09
CA GLN A 305 -6.87 21.22 9.48
C GLN A 305 -5.71 21.67 10.38
N LEU A 306 -4.50 21.19 10.11
CA LEU A 306 -3.30 21.46 10.89
C LEU A 306 -2.58 22.76 10.47
N THR A 307 -2.57 23.16 9.20
CA THR A 307 -1.84 24.36 8.72
C THR A 307 -2.20 25.63 9.51
N PRO A 308 -3.45 25.93 9.87
CA PRO A 308 -3.77 27.08 10.72
C PRO A 308 -3.18 27.01 12.14
N LEU A 309 -2.78 25.82 12.58
CA LEU A 309 -2.28 25.50 13.90
C LEU A 309 -0.77 25.24 13.93
N LEU A 310 -0.14 24.95 12.80
CA LEU A 310 1.30 24.65 12.69
C LEU A 310 2.09 25.74 11.99
N ALA A 311 1.44 26.77 11.44
CA ALA A 311 2.18 27.85 10.79
C ALA A 311 3.04 28.61 11.81
N PRO A 312 4.29 28.99 11.47
CA PRO A 312 5.03 29.94 12.27
C PRO A 312 4.17 31.22 12.33
N GLN A 313 3.70 31.60 13.52
CA GLN A 313 3.16 32.93 13.68
C GLN A 313 4.32 33.89 13.47
N LEU A 314 4.50 34.34 12.22
CA LEU A 314 5.35 35.49 11.92
C LEU A 314 4.93 36.55 12.92
N PRO A 315 5.83 37.00 13.81
CA PRO A 315 5.46 38.01 14.79
C PRO A 315 4.84 39.16 14.01
N GLU A 316 3.64 39.59 14.40
CA GLU A 316 3.06 40.83 13.88
C GLU A 316 4.12 41.92 14.08
N ILE A 317 4.83 42.26 13.02
CA ILE A 317 5.66 43.45 13.01
C ILE A 317 4.66 44.58 13.07
N THR A 318 4.33 45.01 14.28
CA THR A 318 3.74 46.33 14.51
C THR A 318 4.65 47.30 13.79
N ARG A 319 4.21 47.79 12.63
CA ARG A 319 4.86 48.88 11.89
C ARG A 319 4.89 50.09 12.81
N THR A 320 5.95 50.23 13.59
CA THR A 320 6.37 51.53 14.11
C THR A 320 7.00 52.28 12.94
N GLU A 321 6.51 53.48 12.65
CA GLU A 321 6.88 54.38 11.54
C GLU A 321 8.39 54.76 11.49
N GLU A 322 9.25 54.20 12.32
CA GLU A 322 10.69 54.51 12.39
C GLU A 322 11.59 53.64 11.48
N ALA A 323 11.06 52.59 10.85
CA ALA A 323 11.87 51.68 10.02
C ALA A 323 12.02 52.10 8.54
N GLU A 324 11.30 53.12 8.06
CA GLU A 324 11.36 53.56 6.65
C GLU A 324 12.60 54.41 6.32
N ASP A 325 13.32 54.94 7.31
CA ASP A 325 14.52 55.76 7.09
C ASP A 325 15.82 54.94 6.96
N SER A 326 15.77 53.62 7.14
CA SER A 326 16.98 52.76 7.12
C SER A 326 17.23 52.06 5.78
N ILE A 327 16.28 52.09 4.83
CA ILE A 327 16.37 51.39 3.54
C ILE A 327 16.66 52.40 2.42
N GLN A 328 17.78 53.12 2.50
CA GLN A 328 18.34 53.90 1.38
C GLN A 328 19.88 53.89 1.30
N LEU A 329 20.56 52.94 1.95
CA LEU A 329 21.96 52.67 1.69
C LEU A 329 22.11 51.17 1.48
N PHE A 330 22.17 50.73 0.23
CA PHE A 330 22.78 49.50 -0.33
C PHE A 330 22.11 49.18 -1.67
N ALA A 331 22.17 50.13 -2.60
CA ALA A 331 21.81 49.91 -4.00
C ALA A 331 22.75 50.74 -4.87
N ALA A 332 23.99 50.30 -4.98
CA ALA A 332 24.89 50.66 -6.08
C ALA A 332 26.02 49.63 -6.18
N ASP A 333 26.24 49.18 -7.42
CA ASP A 333 27.40 48.44 -7.93
C ASP A 333 27.52 46.95 -7.56
N SER A 334 27.17 46.04 -8.46
CA SER A 334 28.01 45.72 -9.62
C SER A 334 27.49 44.50 -10.39
N ASP A 335 27.32 44.70 -11.69
CA ASP A 335 27.31 43.64 -12.70
C ASP A 335 28.61 42.82 -12.63
N THR A 336 28.50 41.51 -12.50
CA THR A 336 29.38 40.56 -13.22
C THR A 336 28.73 39.18 -13.21
N ALA A 337 28.42 38.70 -14.41
CA ALA A 337 28.09 37.32 -14.67
C ALA A 337 29.35 36.46 -14.51
N ASP A 338 29.24 35.34 -13.80
CA ASP A 338 29.80 34.05 -14.23
C ASP A 338 29.18 32.95 -13.36
N ASP A 339 28.54 32.01 -14.05
CA ASP A 339 28.14 30.69 -13.56
C ASP A 339 29.42 29.86 -13.38
N PRO A 340 29.57 29.19 -12.24
CA PRO A 340 29.52 27.74 -12.33
C PRO A 340 28.71 27.09 -11.20
N ALA A 341 28.01 26.04 -11.59
CA ALA A 341 27.63 24.90 -10.77
C ALA A 341 28.58 24.67 -9.59
N GLU A 342 28.09 24.91 -8.39
CA GLU A 342 28.68 24.41 -7.15
C GLU A 342 27.66 23.53 -6.46
N ASP A 343 28.13 22.33 -6.15
CA ASP A 343 27.49 21.31 -5.34
C ASP A 343 26.99 21.93 -4.03
N GLU A 344 25.70 21.77 -3.72
CA GLU A 344 25.18 22.03 -2.39
C GLU A 344 25.71 20.95 -1.44
N ASP A 345 26.93 21.16 -0.95
CA ASP A 345 27.44 20.55 0.27
C ASP A 345 26.57 21.06 1.44
N TRP A 346 25.51 20.33 1.73
CA TRP A 346 24.73 20.51 2.96
C TRP A 346 25.65 20.25 4.14
N VAL A 347 26.03 21.33 4.82
CA VAL A 347 26.81 21.32 6.05
C VAL A 347 26.09 20.43 7.07
N ASP A 348 26.81 19.43 7.57
CA ASP A 348 26.45 18.67 8.76
C ASP A 348 26.29 19.65 9.93
N GLU A 349 25.06 20.07 10.20
CA GLU A 349 24.73 20.63 11.51
C GLU A 349 24.67 19.47 12.49
N ASP A 350 25.68 19.42 13.36
CA ASP A 350 25.79 18.55 14.53
C ASP A 350 24.52 18.72 15.40
N TRP A 351 23.54 17.83 15.20
CA TRP A 351 22.44 17.65 16.14
C TRP A 351 22.89 16.66 17.20
N GLU A 352 23.15 17.17 18.40
CA GLU A 352 23.55 16.39 19.57
C GLU A 352 22.59 15.21 19.82
N GLU A 353 23.23 14.11 20.19
CA GLU A 353 22.70 12.79 20.50
C GLU A 353 21.64 12.87 21.61
N TRP A 354 20.42 12.39 21.32
CA TRP A 354 19.32 12.33 22.28
C TRP A 354 19.49 11.10 23.19
N GLU A 355 20.04 11.28 24.38
CA GLU A 355 20.00 10.26 25.44
C GLU A 355 18.62 10.25 26.13
N ASP A 356 17.94 9.11 26.10
CA ASP A 356 16.63 8.87 26.72
C ASP A 356 16.71 8.98 28.27
N GLU A 357 15.89 9.86 28.87
CA GLU A 357 15.64 9.83 30.32
C GLU A 357 14.75 8.63 30.69
N ASP A 358 15.21 7.84 31.66
CA ASP A 358 14.61 6.61 32.18
C ASP A 358 13.09 6.65 32.37
N TYR A 359 12.37 5.88 31.55
CA TYR A 359 10.95 5.59 31.73
C TYR A 359 10.76 4.55 32.86
N VAL A 360 10.42 5.01 34.07
CA VAL A 360 10.08 4.10 35.19
C VAL A 360 8.62 3.68 35.10
N GLU A 361 8.38 2.42 34.73
CA GLU A 361 7.04 1.80 34.81
C GLU A 361 6.52 1.83 36.26
N ARG A 362 5.34 2.44 36.47
CA ARG A 362 4.54 2.18 37.68
C ARG A 362 3.51 1.09 37.35
N PRO A 363 3.40 0.02 38.15
CA PRO A 363 2.37 -0.99 37.94
C PRO A 363 0.99 -0.39 38.21
N VAL A 364 0.07 -0.55 37.26
CA VAL A 364 -1.35 -0.17 37.39
C VAL A 364 -2.08 -1.29 38.14
N ASP A 365 -2.79 -0.92 39.21
CA ASP A 365 -3.65 -1.82 39.98
C ASP A 365 -4.92 -2.16 39.15
N PRO A 366 -5.16 -3.44 38.82
CA PRO A 366 -6.30 -3.84 37.99
C PRO A 366 -7.67 -3.58 38.66
N ASN A 367 -7.72 -3.26 39.95
CA ASN A 367 -8.99 -3.03 40.65
C ASN A 367 -9.51 -1.58 40.56
N GLN A 368 -8.82 -0.66 39.87
CA GLN A 368 -9.27 0.73 39.75
C GLN A 368 -10.15 1.02 38.52
N MET A 369 -10.29 0.09 37.56
CA MET A 369 -11.21 0.27 36.44
C MET A 369 -12.52 -0.45 36.74
N GLY A 370 -13.45 0.27 37.38
CA GLY A 370 -14.84 -0.14 37.52
C GLY A 370 -15.56 -0.18 36.17
N LEU A 371 -15.28 -1.21 35.37
CA LEU A 371 -16.03 -1.56 34.18
C LEU A 371 -17.12 -2.56 34.58
N ASP A 372 -18.33 -2.03 34.74
CA ASP A 372 -19.56 -2.79 34.90
C ASP A 372 -19.90 -3.46 33.56
N LEU A 373 -19.29 -4.62 33.32
CA LEU A 373 -19.65 -5.51 32.23
C LEU A 373 -20.92 -6.24 32.67
N GLY A 374 -22.08 -5.69 32.31
CA GLY A 374 -23.41 -6.21 32.68
C GLY A 374 -23.69 -7.64 32.19
N LEU A 375 -23.02 -8.61 32.80
CA LEU A 375 -23.29 -10.03 32.73
C LEU A 375 -24.31 -10.35 33.82
N THR A 376 -25.28 -11.20 33.46
CA THR A 376 -26.24 -11.71 34.45
C THR A 376 -25.57 -12.74 35.36
N ASP A 377 -26.03 -12.88 36.61
CA ASP A 377 -25.44 -13.81 37.59
C ASP A 377 -25.34 -15.26 37.04
N ASP A 378 -26.27 -15.65 36.15
CA ASP A 378 -26.29 -16.96 35.49
C ASP A 378 -25.17 -17.15 34.42
N GLU A 379 -24.59 -16.07 33.89
CA GLU A 379 -23.52 -16.11 32.89
C GLU A 379 -22.13 -16.16 33.53
N ALA A 380 -21.98 -15.61 34.75
CA ALA A 380 -20.76 -15.72 35.53
C ALA A 380 -20.54 -17.15 36.07
N GLU A 381 -21.61 -17.81 36.53
CA GLU A 381 -21.54 -19.19 37.06
C GLU A 381 -21.15 -20.20 35.97
N LYS A 382 -21.58 -19.97 34.72
CA LYS A 382 -21.21 -20.81 33.56
C LYS A 382 -19.75 -20.66 33.11
N ALA A 383 -19.12 -19.52 33.36
CA ALA A 383 -17.73 -19.29 33.01
C ALA A 383 -16.78 -19.95 34.01
N GLU A 384 -17.17 -20.04 35.28
CA GLU A 384 -16.41 -20.75 36.32
C GLU A 384 -16.44 -22.27 36.10
N ASP A 385 -17.60 -22.85 35.77
CA ASP A 385 -17.72 -24.30 35.50
C ASP A 385 -16.92 -24.76 34.28
N ALA A 386 -16.76 -23.91 33.26
CA ALA A 386 -16.00 -24.23 32.05
C ALA A 386 -14.47 -24.23 32.28
N ALA A 387 -14.00 -23.50 33.29
CA ALA A 387 -12.57 -23.46 33.65
C ALA A 387 -12.15 -24.68 34.50
N GLU A 388 -13.06 -25.24 35.31
CA GLU A 388 -12.75 -26.42 36.13
C GLU A 388 -12.72 -27.76 35.35
N GLU A 389 -13.34 -27.85 34.16
CA GLU A 389 -13.28 -29.06 33.33
C GLU A 389 -11.95 -29.24 32.59
N ASP A 390 -11.19 -28.17 32.33
CA ASP A 390 -9.94 -28.23 31.57
C ASP A 390 -8.73 -28.68 32.42
N GLU A 391 -8.80 -28.57 33.75
CA GLU A 391 -7.73 -29.01 34.67
C GLU A 391 -7.75 -30.52 35.01
N ARG A 392 -8.76 -31.28 34.55
CA ARG A 392 -8.86 -32.73 34.82
C ARG A 392 -8.33 -33.64 33.71
N GLY A 393 -7.72 -33.07 32.67
CA GLY A 393 -7.49 -33.75 31.39
C GLY A 393 -6.07 -34.22 31.08
N GLU A 394 -5.10 -34.29 32.00
CA GLU A 394 -3.75 -34.78 31.66
C GLU A 394 -3.17 -35.70 32.74
N ASP A 395 -3.53 -36.99 32.67
CA ASP A 395 -2.72 -38.03 33.30
C ASP A 395 -2.73 -39.34 32.49
N GLY A 396 -1.53 -39.73 32.03
CA GLY A 396 -1.19 -41.09 31.61
C GLY A 396 -1.37 -41.45 30.13
N THR A 397 -0.26 -41.70 29.42
CA THR A 397 0.29 -43.06 29.20
C THR A 397 1.45 -43.02 28.19
N THR A 398 2.65 -43.39 28.63
CA THR A 398 3.83 -43.65 27.77
C THR A 398 3.78 -45.08 27.24
N PRO A 399 4.04 -45.37 25.95
CA PRO A 399 4.17 -46.75 25.48
C PRO A 399 5.61 -47.25 25.60
N GLN A 400 5.75 -48.44 26.21
CA GLN A 400 6.96 -49.26 26.15
C GLN A 400 7.07 -49.97 24.80
N ALA A 401 8.32 -50.14 24.37
CA ALA A 401 8.75 -50.81 23.15
C ALA A 401 8.64 -52.35 23.24
N GLU A 402 8.28 -52.97 22.12
CA GLU A 402 8.83 -54.24 21.61
C GLU A 402 9.00 -54.16 20.09
#